data_AF-A0A7M1VKI0-F1
#
_entry.id   AF-A0A7M1VKI0-F1
#
_cell.length_a   1.000
_cell.length_b   1.000
_cell.length_c   1.000
_cell.angle_alpha   90.00
_cell.angle_beta   90.00
_cell.angle_gamma   90.00
#
_symmetry.space_group_name_H-M   'P 1'
#
loop_
_entity.id
_entity.type
_entity.pdbx_description
1 polymer ?
#
loop_
_entity_poly.entity_id
_entity_poly.type
_entity_poly.pdbx_seq_one_letter_code
_entity_poly.pdbx_strand_id
1 'polypeptide(L)'
;MNYFDFIDKFVTSSPFFPYKDNIITGCNGLYGETETSYRILSHWSMLLNDCSLDTEFLSGFVDLFLSEFYKHDLSIGPYKARYSEKKDTSNGLIGTAWNVEGIISTIMLCNKLHDKDQIKRDLIDLLPAILKHYSYNEHKSNWPNIIEPNGEKLGLDRTFNHQLWFATSKLQAGIFLDDEDISYDASKFLDNLAVNLKHNHVGAFYHTLGSFPHYHKTLIKRLISSKYRKDMLLKEYGYHGFNLLGLVRAFDYGRLELKSILERELKITTKKRFIKNQNDNKYGSSYNPVGLEIAAAISKLKYNDNNILFWLNYHFANFFDSNNFVFCNSSDIPTLNARLYEMTYLNNKTKDILRYDLNENLWYFVE
;
A
#
# COMPACT_ATOMS: atom_id res chain seq x y z
N MET A 1 -8.91 18.82 16.32
CA MET A 1 -7.49 18.42 16.14
C MET A 1 -7.14 18.59 14.68
N ASN A 2 -5.99 19.18 14.33
CA ASN A 2 -5.60 19.22 12.91
C ASN A 2 -5.10 17.84 12.43
N TYR A 3 -4.94 17.65 11.11
CA TYR A 3 -4.46 16.37 10.56
C TYR A 3 -3.16 15.91 11.21
N PHE A 4 -2.14 16.76 11.27
CA PHE A 4 -0.82 16.42 11.81
C PHE A 4 -0.89 16.10 13.31
N ASP A 5 -1.62 16.89 14.11
CA ASP A 5 -1.87 16.60 15.52
C ASP A 5 -2.54 15.23 15.72
N PHE A 6 -3.44 14.84 14.80
CA PHE A 6 -4.10 13.54 14.83
C PHE A 6 -3.11 12.41 14.56
N ILE A 7 -2.23 12.57 13.56
CA ILE A 7 -1.20 11.58 13.27
C ILE A 7 -0.25 11.40 14.47
N ASP A 8 0.22 12.51 15.07
CA ASP A 8 1.09 12.46 16.24
C ASP A 8 0.42 11.75 17.42
N LYS A 9 -0.85 12.09 17.71
CA LYS A 9 -1.62 11.42 18.76
C LYS A 9 -1.83 9.93 18.47
N PHE A 10 -2.11 9.57 17.21
CA PHE A 10 -2.29 8.17 16.81
C PHE A 10 -1.01 7.35 16.99
N VAL A 11 0.12 7.86 16.52
CA VAL A 11 1.41 7.20 16.64
C VAL A 11 1.78 6.98 18.11
N THR A 12 1.63 8.02 18.95
CA THR A 12 2.01 7.97 20.36
C THR A 12 1.05 7.17 21.24
N SER A 13 -0.23 7.06 20.85
CA SER A 13 -1.24 6.31 21.61
C SER A 13 -1.38 4.85 21.15
N SER A 14 -0.90 4.51 19.96
CA SER A 14 -1.11 3.19 19.38
C SER A 14 -0.32 2.11 20.14
N PRO A 15 -0.99 1.05 20.65
CA PRO A 15 -0.31 -0.08 21.26
C PRO A 15 0.44 -0.95 20.23
N PHE A 16 0.27 -0.66 18.94
CA PHE A 16 0.89 -1.38 17.83
C PHE A 16 2.07 -0.63 17.21
N PHE A 17 2.42 0.55 17.71
CA PHE A 17 3.63 1.24 17.28
C PHE A 17 4.86 0.40 17.65
N PRO A 18 5.81 0.16 16.73
CA PRO A 18 6.94 -0.72 16.95
C PRO A 18 8.01 -0.04 17.80
N TYR A 19 8.44 -0.73 18.85
CA TYR A 19 9.61 -0.38 19.65
C TYR A 19 10.65 -1.49 19.56
N LYS A 20 11.91 -1.18 19.88
CA LYS A 20 13.06 -2.08 19.70
C LYS A 20 12.86 -3.49 20.27
N ASP A 21 12.26 -3.57 21.46
CA ASP A 21 12.02 -4.84 22.15
C ASP A 21 10.57 -5.34 22.03
N ASN A 22 9.73 -4.64 21.26
CA ASN A 22 8.32 -4.94 21.09
C ASN A 22 7.81 -4.54 19.71
N ILE A 23 7.97 -5.42 18.73
CA ILE A 23 7.36 -5.29 17.40
C ILE A 23 6.17 -6.24 17.32
N ILE A 24 4.95 -5.70 17.38
CA ILE A 24 3.72 -6.47 17.18
C ILE A 24 3.44 -6.55 15.68
N THR A 25 3.46 -7.77 15.14
CA THR A 25 3.21 -8.03 13.71
C THR A 25 1.76 -8.44 13.46
N GLY A 26 1.33 -8.30 12.20
CA GLY A 26 0.02 -8.72 11.74
C GLY A 26 -0.03 -10.17 11.25
N CYS A 27 -1.10 -10.50 10.53
CA CYS A 27 -1.37 -11.85 10.04
C CYS A 27 -1.85 -11.91 8.58
N ASN A 28 -1.27 -11.11 7.69
CA ASN A 28 -1.60 -11.07 6.26
C ASN A 28 -3.12 -11.05 6.01
N GLY A 29 -3.83 -10.32 6.88
CA GLY A 29 -5.29 -10.33 7.06
C GLY A 29 -6.00 -11.66 6.92
N LEU A 30 -6.89 -11.75 5.93
CA LEU A 30 -7.84 -12.86 5.80
C LEU A 30 -7.19 -14.21 5.52
N TYR A 31 -5.88 -14.23 5.30
CA TYR A 31 -5.11 -15.44 5.03
C TYR A 31 -4.51 -16.05 6.29
N GLY A 32 -4.43 -15.30 7.40
CA GLY A 32 -4.01 -15.80 8.71
C GLY A 32 -2.55 -16.23 8.79
N GLU A 33 -1.71 -15.74 7.90
CA GLU A 33 -0.29 -16.07 7.83
C GLU A 33 0.48 -15.01 8.63
N THR A 34 1.14 -15.42 9.72
CA THR A 34 1.93 -14.49 10.56
C THR A 34 2.94 -13.73 9.71
N GLU A 35 2.94 -12.41 9.86
CA GLU A 35 3.86 -11.54 9.15
C GLU A 35 5.21 -11.44 9.87
N THR A 36 6.22 -11.00 9.13
CA THR A 36 7.50 -10.55 9.71
C THR A 36 7.46 -9.05 10.01
N SER A 37 8.49 -8.53 10.66
CA SER A 37 8.61 -7.11 11.02
C SER A 37 8.69 -6.15 9.82
N TYR A 38 9.18 -6.60 8.65
CA TYR A 38 9.47 -5.70 7.53
C TYR A 38 8.24 -4.90 7.03
N ARG A 39 7.06 -5.54 6.96
CA ARG A 39 5.84 -4.87 6.50
C ARG A 39 5.40 -3.79 7.49
N ILE A 40 5.31 -4.14 8.77
CA ILE A 40 4.81 -3.21 9.78
C ILE A 40 5.73 -2.01 9.92
N LEU A 41 7.04 -2.23 9.90
CA LEU A 41 8.03 -1.16 9.91
C LEU A 41 7.93 -0.28 8.66
N SER A 42 7.77 -0.87 7.48
CA SER A 42 7.59 -0.11 6.24
C SER A 42 6.36 0.79 6.30
N HIS A 43 5.22 0.26 6.76
CA HIS A 43 3.99 1.03 6.89
C HIS A 43 4.09 2.15 7.94
N TRP A 44 4.66 1.88 9.13
CA TRP A 44 4.83 2.91 10.15
C TRP A 44 5.79 4.01 9.70
N SER A 45 6.86 3.67 8.97
CA SER A 45 7.81 4.67 8.44
C SER A 45 7.11 5.72 7.57
N MET A 46 6.12 5.30 6.76
CA MET A 46 5.34 6.19 5.90
C MET A 46 4.54 7.19 6.74
N LEU A 47 3.88 6.72 7.80
CA LEU A 47 3.10 7.57 8.69
C LEU A 47 3.96 8.62 9.41
N LEU A 48 5.16 8.24 9.84
CA LEU A 48 6.10 9.13 10.54
C LEU A 48 6.57 10.31 9.68
N ASN A 49 6.46 10.24 8.34
CA ASN A 49 6.78 11.38 7.50
C ASN A 49 5.78 12.54 7.64
N ASP A 50 4.57 12.28 8.14
CA ASP A 50 3.57 13.30 8.49
C ASP A 50 3.58 13.64 10.00
N CYS A 51 4.52 13.12 10.78
CA CYS A 51 4.64 13.44 12.21
C CYS A 51 5.46 14.70 12.49
N SER A 52 5.14 15.36 13.61
CA SER A 52 5.93 16.43 14.24
C SER A 52 6.51 16.02 15.60
N LEU A 53 6.67 14.70 15.81
CA LEU A 53 7.28 14.11 17.00
C LEU A 53 8.76 14.50 17.14
N ASP A 54 9.29 14.34 18.35
CA ASP A 54 10.66 14.72 18.66
C ASP A 54 11.69 13.87 17.88
N THR A 55 12.87 14.46 17.67
CA THR A 55 13.92 13.84 16.85
C THR A 55 14.50 12.57 17.49
N GLU A 56 14.43 12.42 18.82
CA GLU A 56 14.90 11.22 19.51
C GLU A 56 13.97 10.03 19.21
N PHE A 57 12.65 10.25 19.28
CA PHE A 57 11.64 9.27 18.90
C PHE A 57 11.81 8.79 17.45
N LEU A 58 11.92 9.74 16.51
CA LEU A 58 12.13 9.43 15.10
C LEU A 58 13.48 8.73 14.85
N SER A 59 14.54 9.16 15.54
CA SER A 59 15.86 8.52 15.48
C SER A 59 15.81 7.07 15.95
N GLY A 60 15.13 6.79 17.07
CA GLY A 60 14.96 5.44 17.60
C GLY A 60 14.23 4.51 16.63
N PHE A 61 13.23 5.02 15.91
CA PHE A 61 12.55 4.26 14.86
C PHE A 61 13.48 3.97 13.67
N VAL A 62 14.25 4.95 13.19
CA VAL A 62 15.22 4.77 12.10
C VAL A 62 16.25 3.70 12.44
N ASP A 63 16.78 3.73 13.67
CA ASP A 63 17.74 2.73 14.15
C ASP A 63 17.12 1.33 14.22
N LEU A 64 15.88 1.24 14.71
CA LEU A 64 15.12 -0.01 14.72
C LEU A 64 14.93 -0.55 13.30
N PHE A 65 14.46 0.29 12.38
CA PHE A 65 14.21 -0.08 10.99
C PHE A 65 15.47 -0.67 10.35
N LEU A 66 16.60 0.03 10.43
CA LEU A 66 17.86 -0.45 9.87
C LEU A 66 18.29 -1.77 10.51
N SER A 67 18.20 -1.88 11.84
CA SER A 67 18.62 -3.08 12.57
C SER A 67 17.82 -4.32 12.16
N GLU A 68 16.51 -4.19 11.87
CA GLU A 68 15.70 -5.30 11.37
C GLU A 68 16.05 -5.64 9.91
N PHE A 69 16.19 -4.63 9.05
CA PHE A 69 16.47 -4.82 7.62
C PHE A 69 17.87 -5.41 7.36
N TYR A 70 18.84 -5.19 8.26
CA TYR A 70 20.18 -5.79 8.17
C TYR A 70 20.26 -7.26 8.60
N LYS A 71 19.20 -7.82 9.21
CA LYS A 71 19.18 -9.24 9.58
C LYS A 71 19.09 -10.18 8.38
N HIS A 72 18.75 -9.66 7.21
CA HIS A 72 18.52 -10.45 6.01
C HIS A 72 19.57 -10.13 4.94
N ASP A 73 20.15 -11.18 4.38
CA ASP A 73 21.16 -11.07 3.33
C ASP A 73 20.49 -10.89 1.95
N LEU A 74 20.45 -9.63 1.48
CA LEU A 74 19.93 -9.28 0.15
C LEU A 74 20.80 -9.81 -1.00
N SER A 75 21.98 -10.37 -0.77
CA SER A 75 22.72 -11.08 -1.82
C SER A 75 22.03 -12.39 -2.23
N ILE A 76 21.25 -12.98 -1.33
CA ILE A 76 20.53 -14.24 -1.54
C ILE A 76 19.15 -14.00 -2.17
N GLY A 77 18.34 -13.11 -1.60
CA GLY A 77 16.97 -12.86 -2.04
C GLY A 77 16.31 -11.69 -1.32
N PRO A 78 15.05 -11.34 -1.63
CA PRO A 78 14.32 -10.25 -0.98
C PRO A 78 13.91 -10.60 0.47
N TYR A 79 13.39 -9.60 1.19
CA TYR A 79 12.89 -9.81 2.55
C TYR A 79 11.70 -10.77 2.61
N LYS A 80 11.69 -11.64 3.63
CA LYS A 80 10.57 -12.53 3.95
C LYS A 80 9.38 -11.74 4.46
N ALA A 81 8.23 -11.79 3.80
CA ALA A 81 7.03 -11.03 4.20
C ALA A 81 6.12 -11.77 5.19
N ARG A 82 6.10 -13.11 5.16
CA ARG A 82 5.24 -13.95 6.02
C ARG A 82 5.82 -15.32 6.28
N TYR A 83 5.33 -15.98 7.32
CA TYR A 83 5.54 -17.40 7.57
C TYR A 83 4.41 -18.21 6.95
N SER A 84 4.73 -19.06 5.97
CA SER A 84 3.75 -19.95 5.31
C SER A 84 4.45 -21.21 4.80
N GLU A 85 3.78 -22.36 4.93
CA GLU A 85 4.22 -23.63 4.32
C GLU A 85 3.51 -23.90 2.99
N LYS A 86 2.44 -23.15 2.69
CA LYS A 86 1.53 -23.44 1.56
C LYS A 86 1.60 -22.40 0.45
N LYS A 87 2.15 -21.23 0.76
CA LYS A 87 2.30 -20.13 -0.19
C LYS A 87 3.73 -19.60 -0.12
N ASP A 88 4.06 -18.78 -1.10
CA ASP A 88 5.29 -18.04 -1.15
C ASP A 88 5.50 -17.21 0.13
N THR A 89 6.73 -17.11 0.63
CA THR A 89 7.03 -16.36 1.86
C THR A 89 7.32 -14.88 1.60
N SER A 90 7.53 -14.50 0.33
CA SER A 90 7.70 -13.11 -0.13
C SER A 90 6.39 -12.32 -0.24
N ASN A 91 5.24 -12.99 -0.18
CA ASN A 91 3.93 -12.42 -0.43
C ASN A 91 3.84 -11.75 -1.81
N GLY A 92 4.18 -12.51 -2.85
CA GLY A 92 4.20 -12.08 -4.23
C GLY A 92 5.21 -10.94 -4.47
N LEU A 93 4.86 -10.04 -5.38
CA LEU A 93 5.61 -8.81 -5.60
C LEU A 93 5.26 -7.70 -4.59
N ILE A 94 4.08 -7.79 -3.95
CA ILE A 94 3.61 -6.73 -3.06
C ILE A 94 4.45 -6.61 -1.78
N GLY A 95 4.95 -7.73 -1.24
CA GLY A 95 5.83 -7.70 -0.07
C GLY A 95 7.07 -6.82 -0.31
N THR A 96 7.73 -7.01 -1.44
CA THR A 96 8.88 -6.18 -1.84
C THR A 96 8.48 -4.75 -2.16
N ALA A 97 7.33 -4.54 -2.81
CA ALA A 97 6.85 -3.20 -3.12
C ALA A 97 6.69 -2.32 -1.87
N TRP A 98 6.12 -2.86 -0.79
CA TRP A 98 6.00 -2.16 0.49
C TRP A 98 7.35 -1.91 1.16
N ASN A 99 8.28 -2.86 1.08
CA ASN A 99 9.61 -2.69 1.65
C ASN A 99 10.40 -1.58 0.95
N VAL A 100 10.35 -1.52 -0.39
CA VAL A 100 11.00 -0.45 -1.17
C VAL A 100 10.43 0.92 -0.79
N GLU A 101 9.10 1.03 -0.69
CA GLU A 101 8.42 2.24 -0.26
C GLU A 101 8.84 2.65 1.17
N GLY A 102 8.88 1.70 2.10
CA GLY A 102 9.31 1.91 3.48
C GLY A 102 10.78 2.31 3.61
N ILE A 103 11.69 1.73 2.81
CA ILE A 103 13.11 2.12 2.81
C ILE A 103 13.25 3.59 2.38
N ILE A 104 12.59 3.99 1.29
CA ILE A 104 12.64 5.37 0.79
C ILE A 104 12.05 6.34 1.82
N SER A 105 10.94 5.96 2.44
CA SER A 105 10.32 6.71 3.52
C SER A 105 11.27 6.91 4.72
N THR A 106 11.96 5.85 5.15
CA THR A 106 12.94 5.94 6.24
C THR A 106 14.15 6.81 5.85
N ILE A 107 14.59 6.78 4.59
CA ILE A 107 15.61 7.72 4.09
C ILE A 107 15.12 9.18 4.18
N MET A 108 13.84 9.44 3.89
CA MET A 108 13.26 10.77 4.06
C MET A 108 13.23 11.20 5.54
N LEU A 109 12.98 10.27 6.47
CA LEU A 109 13.08 10.55 7.91
C LEU A 109 14.51 10.92 8.30
N CYS A 110 15.53 10.23 7.77
CA CYS A 110 16.93 10.59 8.02
C CYS A 110 17.24 12.05 7.65
N ASN A 111 16.61 12.61 6.61
CA ASN A 111 16.80 14.03 6.22
C ASN A 111 16.26 15.03 7.27
N LYS A 112 15.36 14.58 8.16
CA LYS A 112 14.82 15.39 9.26
C LYS A 112 15.66 15.30 10.54
N LEU A 113 16.71 14.46 10.55
CA LEU A 113 17.48 14.11 11.75
C LEU A 113 18.95 14.51 11.60
N HIS A 114 19.58 14.80 12.74
CA HIS A 114 21.02 14.98 12.82
C HIS A 114 21.72 13.61 12.92
N ASP A 115 22.95 13.51 12.42
CA ASP A 115 23.83 12.35 12.58
C ASP A 115 23.30 11.01 12.00
N LYS A 116 22.45 11.07 10.96
CA LYS A 116 21.92 9.89 10.25
C LYS A 116 22.54 9.64 8.87
N ASP A 117 23.62 10.32 8.52
CA ASP A 117 24.23 10.23 7.19
C ASP A 117 24.72 8.83 6.83
N GLN A 118 25.31 8.09 7.78
CA GLN A 118 25.75 6.72 7.51
C GLN A 118 24.56 5.79 7.32
N ILE A 119 23.58 5.85 8.22
CA ILE A 119 22.35 5.04 8.12
C ILE A 119 21.60 5.34 6.83
N LYS A 120 21.56 6.60 6.41
CA LYS A 120 21.00 7.01 5.13
C LYS A 120 21.71 6.33 3.95
N ARG A 121 23.05 6.32 3.92
CA ARG A 121 23.82 5.63 2.87
C ARG A 121 23.53 4.12 2.87
N ASP A 122 23.53 3.52 4.05
CA ASP A 122 23.23 2.10 4.25
C ASP A 122 21.84 1.73 3.70
N LEU A 123 20.82 2.55 3.98
CA LEU A 123 19.47 2.35 3.44
C LEU A 123 19.38 2.54 1.92
N ILE A 124 20.13 3.50 1.36
CA ILE A 124 20.19 3.74 -0.09
C ILE A 124 20.70 2.49 -0.81
N ASP A 125 21.73 1.83 -0.26
CA ASP A 125 22.33 0.63 -0.85
C ASP A 125 21.37 -0.58 -0.86
N LEU A 126 20.37 -0.62 0.03
CA LEU A 126 19.36 -1.69 0.06
C LEU A 126 18.47 -1.69 -1.19
N LEU A 127 18.21 -0.52 -1.78
CA LEU A 127 17.28 -0.36 -2.91
C LEU A 127 17.74 -1.12 -4.17
N PRO A 128 18.94 -0.89 -4.74
CA PRO A 128 19.43 -1.68 -5.86
C PRO A 128 19.65 -3.15 -5.46
N ALA A 129 20.06 -3.41 -4.21
CA ALA A 129 20.30 -4.76 -3.71
C ALA A 129 19.05 -5.65 -3.70
N ILE A 130 17.87 -5.10 -3.39
CA ILE A 130 16.60 -5.84 -3.45
C ILE A 130 16.02 -5.89 -4.86
N LEU A 131 16.11 -4.81 -5.63
CA LEU A 131 15.46 -4.70 -6.95
C LEU A 131 16.13 -5.55 -8.03
N LYS A 132 17.45 -5.80 -7.93
CA LYS A 132 18.21 -6.62 -8.89
C LYS A 132 17.69 -8.06 -9.06
N HIS A 133 16.95 -8.57 -8.08
CA HIS A 133 16.38 -9.92 -8.11
C HIS A 133 15.24 -10.08 -9.13
N TYR A 134 14.66 -8.97 -9.59
CA TYR A 134 13.44 -8.94 -10.39
C TYR A 134 13.70 -8.50 -11.82
N SER A 135 13.69 -9.44 -12.75
CA SER A 135 13.80 -9.17 -14.19
C SER A 135 12.43 -8.89 -14.81
N TYR A 136 12.31 -7.81 -15.58
CA TYR A 136 11.09 -7.50 -16.31
C TYR A 136 11.01 -8.27 -17.64
N ASN A 137 9.81 -8.69 -18.02
CA ASN A 137 9.54 -9.30 -19.32
C ASN A 137 8.75 -8.30 -20.19
N GLU A 138 9.43 -7.63 -21.12
CA GLU A 138 8.80 -6.64 -21.99
C GLU A 138 7.68 -7.24 -22.85
N HIS A 139 7.89 -8.43 -23.44
CA HIS A 139 6.93 -9.08 -24.32
C HIS A 139 5.59 -9.40 -23.62
N LYS A 140 5.65 -9.77 -22.34
CA LYS A 140 4.45 -10.07 -21.53
C LYS A 140 4.02 -8.89 -20.66
N SER A 141 4.80 -7.81 -20.69
CA SER A 141 4.66 -6.61 -19.88
C SER A 141 4.46 -6.90 -18.39
N ASN A 142 5.27 -7.78 -17.78
CA ASN A 142 5.16 -8.12 -16.35
C ASN A 142 6.49 -8.62 -15.76
N TRP A 143 6.55 -8.70 -14.43
CA TRP A 143 7.59 -9.47 -13.73
C TRP A 143 7.15 -10.93 -13.60
N PRO A 144 7.83 -11.88 -14.27
CA PRO A 144 7.34 -13.24 -14.46
C PRO A 144 7.59 -14.18 -13.28
N ASN A 145 8.33 -13.74 -12.25
CA ASN A 145 8.73 -14.57 -11.12
C ASN A 145 8.47 -13.85 -9.80
N ILE A 146 7.86 -14.56 -8.87
CA ILE A 146 8.02 -14.29 -7.44
C ILE A 146 9.40 -14.81 -7.04
N ILE A 147 10.14 -14.06 -6.23
CA ILE A 147 11.46 -14.44 -5.74
C ILE A 147 11.33 -14.69 -4.24
N GLU A 148 11.66 -15.88 -3.77
CA GLU A 148 11.68 -16.24 -2.34
C GLU A 148 12.90 -15.63 -1.63
N PRO A 149 12.85 -15.46 -0.30
CA PRO A 149 13.97 -14.89 0.47
C PRO A 149 15.27 -15.70 0.40
N ASN A 150 15.17 -16.98 0.04
CA ASN A 150 16.31 -17.86 -0.22
C ASN A 150 16.85 -17.78 -1.67
N GLY A 151 16.30 -16.87 -2.50
CA GLY A 151 16.68 -16.66 -3.90
C GLY A 151 15.94 -17.55 -4.90
N GLU A 152 15.08 -18.47 -4.46
CA GLU A 152 14.32 -19.35 -5.35
C GLU A 152 13.36 -18.54 -6.24
N LYS A 153 13.39 -18.81 -7.54
CA LYS A 153 12.47 -18.20 -8.52
C LYS A 153 11.23 -19.08 -8.67
N LEU A 154 10.10 -18.59 -8.19
CA LEU A 154 8.80 -19.22 -8.36
C LEU A 154 8.10 -18.74 -9.64
N GLY A 155 6.84 -19.13 -9.83
CA GLY A 155 6.04 -18.71 -10.98
C GLY A 155 5.58 -17.24 -10.93
N LEU A 156 4.84 -16.85 -11.96
CA LEU A 156 4.26 -15.51 -12.12
C LEU A 156 3.31 -15.15 -10.99
N ASP A 157 3.50 -13.96 -10.43
CA ASP A 157 2.47 -13.27 -9.66
C ASP A 157 1.38 -12.74 -10.60
N ARG A 158 0.23 -13.41 -10.60
CA ARG A 158 -0.87 -13.11 -11.52
C ARG A 158 -1.77 -11.99 -11.02
N THR A 159 -1.50 -11.43 -9.85
CA THR A 159 -2.38 -10.46 -9.19
C THR A 159 -2.05 -9.06 -9.70
N PHE A 160 -3.05 -8.37 -10.27
CA PHE A 160 -2.81 -7.08 -10.93
C PHE A 160 -2.26 -6.02 -9.95
N ASN A 161 -2.84 -5.93 -8.75
CA ASN A 161 -2.41 -4.97 -7.74
C ASN A 161 -0.94 -5.20 -7.32
N HIS A 162 -0.47 -6.43 -7.19
CA HIS A 162 0.91 -6.71 -6.80
C HIS A 162 1.90 -6.19 -7.86
N GLN A 163 1.59 -6.41 -9.14
CA GLN A 163 2.40 -5.93 -10.26
C GLN A 163 2.37 -4.40 -10.37
N LEU A 164 1.20 -3.78 -10.18
CA LEU A 164 1.05 -2.33 -10.17
C LEU A 164 1.85 -1.69 -9.03
N TRP A 165 1.69 -2.17 -7.79
CA TRP A 165 2.41 -1.63 -6.64
C TRP A 165 3.92 -1.81 -6.77
N PHE A 166 4.37 -2.96 -7.28
CA PHE A 166 5.78 -3.20 -7.53
C PHE A 166 6.34 -2.28 -8.62
N ALA A 167 5.62 -2.10 -9.73
CA ALA A 167 5.98 -1.12 -10.76
C ALA A 167 6.15 0.26 -10.15
N THR A 168 5.17 0.71 -9.36
CA THR A 168 5.19 2.05 -8.79
C THR A 168 6.31 2.23 -7.76
N SER A 169 6.55 1.24 -6.89
CA SER A 169 7.69 1.29 -5.96
C SER A 169 9.04 1.26 -6.70
N LYS A 170 9.14 0.52 -7.80
CA LYS A 170 10.34 0.51 -8.66
C LYS A 170 10.53 1.85 -9.38
N LEU A 171 9.47 2.49 -9.88
CA LEU A 171 9.51 3.85 -10.44
C LEU A 171 10.00 4.86 -9.40
N GLN A 172 9.42 4.83 -8.21
CA GLN A 172 9.82 5.66 -7.08
C GLN A 172 11.31 5.49 -6.76
N ALA A 173 11.80 4.26 -6.67
CA ALA A 173 13.21 3.97 -6.41
C ALA A 173 14.13 4.49 -7.53
N GLY A 174 13.77 4.26 -8.80
CA GLY A 174 14.59 4.72 -9.93
C GLY A 174 14.69 6.24 -9.99
N ILE A 175 13.58 6.96 -9.78
CA ILE A 175 13.60 8.43 -9.70
C ILE A 175 14.44 8.91 -8.50
N PHE A 176 14.28 8.25 -7.34
CA PHE A 176 14.99 8.61 -6.12
C PHE A 176 16.52 8.41 -6.26
N LEU A 177 16.94 7.35 -6.93
CA LEU A 177 18.35 7.00 -7.16
C LEU A 177 18.96 7.68 -8.38
N ASP A 178 18.16 8.37 -9.20
CA ASP A 178 18.56 8.84 -10.54
C ASP A 178 19.07 7.67 -11.42
N ASP A 179 18.38 6.53 -11.34
CA ASP A 179 18.69 5.28 -12.06
C ASP A 179 17.63 5.00 -13.14
N GLU A 180 18.01 5.26 -14.39
CA GLU A 180 17.15 5.07 -15.56
C GLU A 180 16.82 3.59 -15.81
N ASP A 181 17.72 2.66 -15.51
CA ASP A 181 17.48 1.23 -15.74
C ASP A 181 16.39 0.70 -14.78
N ILE A 182 16.43 1.13 -13.52
CA ILE A 182 15.39 0.81 -12.54
C ILE A 182 14.05 1.40 -12.95
N SER A 183 14.02 2.69 -13.34
CA SER A 183 12.76 3.36 -13.70
C SER A 183 12.20 2.94 -15.08
N TYR A 184 13.05 2.45 -15.99
CA TYR A 184 12.65 2.00 -17.32
C TYR A 184 11.65 0.84 -17.28
N ASP A 185 11.94 -0.23 -16.53
CA ASP A 185 11.06 -1.39 -16.39
C ASP A 185 9.66 -1.00 -15.89
N ALA A 186 9.64 -0.16 -14.86
CA ALA A 186 8.41 0.35 -14.27
C ALA A 186 7.64 1.20 -15.28
N SER A 187 8.35 2.06 -16.02
CA SER A 187 7.74 2.91 -17.04
C SER A 187 7.11 2.08 -18.16
N LYS A 188 7.79 1.03 -18.64
CA LYS A 188 7.24 0.10 -19.63
C LYS A 188 6.00 -0.63 -19.15
N PHE A 189 5.94 -1.03 -17.88
CA PHE A 189 4.72 -1.62 -17.31
C PHE A 189 3.56 -0.64 -17.34
N LEU A 190 3.79 0.61 -16.91
CA LEU A 190 2.78 1.64 -16.82
C LEU A 190 2.29 2.12 -18.20
N ASP A 191 3.18 2.22 -19.18
CA ASP A 191 2.84 2.53 -20.58
C ASP A 191 1.93 1.45 -21.19
N ASN A 192 2.10 0.19 -20.76
CA ASN A 192 1.34 -0.96 -21.22
C ASN A 192 0.19 -1.34 -20.27
N LEU A 193 -0.30 -0.42 -19.44
CA LEU A 193 -1.43 -0.71 -18.54
C LEU A 193 -2.64 -1.26 -19.29
N ALA A 194 -2.91 -0.83 -20.53
CA ALA A 194 -4.02 -1.35 -21.33
C ALA A 194 -3.95 -2.88 -21.58
N VAL A 195 -2.75 -3.47 -21.52
CA VAL A 195 -2.53 -4.93 -21.62
C VAL A 195 -2.98 -5.62 -20.34
N ASN A 196 -2.60 -5.11 -19.17
CA ASN A 196 -2.73 -5.78 -17.88
C ASN A 196 -3.94 -5.34 -17.05
N LEU A 197 -4.37 -4.09 -17.17
CA LEU A 197 -5.52 -3.52 -16.51
C LEU A 197 -6.77 -3.88 -17.32
N LYS A 198 -7.65 -4.66 -16.70
CA LYS A 198 -8.98 -5.02 -17.23
C LYS A 198 -10.04 -4.68 -16.21
N HIS A 199 -11.30 -4.71 -16.64
CA HIS A 199 -12.46 -4.47 -15.80
C HIS A 199 -13.39 -5.67 -15.79
N ASN A 200 -14.08 -5.86 -14.68
CA ASN A 200 -15.21 -6.77 -14.64
C ASN A 200 -16.49 -6.09 -15.17
N HIS A 201 -17.58 -6.85 -15.24
CA HIS A 201 -18.89 -6.38 -15.73
C HIS A 201 -19.53 -5.23 -14.94
N VAL A 202 -19.05 -4.90 -13.73
CA VAL A 202 -19.55 -3.74 -12.94
C VAL A 202 -18.64 -2.51 -13.06
N GLY A 203 -17.51 -2.66 -13.74
CA GLY A 203 -16.50 -1.62 -13.94
C GLY A 203 -15.44 -1.54 -12.84
N ALA A 204 -15.32 -2.52 -11.96
CA ALA A 204 -14.22 -2.57 -10.98
C ALA A 204 -12.97 -3.20 -11.61
N PHE A 205 -11.79 -2.89 -11.07
CA PHE A 205 -10.53 -3.50 -11.52
C PHE A 205 -10.64 -5.02 -11.47
N TYR A 206 -10.19 -5.66 -12.55
CA TYR A 206 -10.14 -7.11 -12.62
C TYR A 206 -8.97 -7.63 -11.77
N HIS A 207 -9.21 -8.66 -10.96
CA HIS A 207 -8.23 -9.07 -9.94
C HIS A 207 -6.91 -9.63 -10.51
N THR A 208 -6.99 -10.33 -11.65
CA THR A 208 -5.81 -10.92 -12.30
C THR A 208 -5.33 -10.09 -13.48
N LEU A 209 -4.05 -10.22 -13.82
CA LEU A 209 -3.47 -9.62 -15.03
C LEU A 209 -4.29 -9.92 -16.29
N GLY A 210 -4.43 -8.88 -17.12
CA GLY A 210 -5.07 -8.90 -18.43
C GLY A 210 -4.33 -9.72 -19.50
N SER A 211 -3.03 -9.95 -19.31
CA SER A 211 -2.19 -10.66 -20.27
C SER A 211 -2.60 -12.12 -20.50
N PHE A 212 -2.40 -12.60 -21.73
CA PHE A 212 -2.67 -13.99 -22.09
C PHE A 212 -1.66 -14.95 -21.41
N PRO A 213 -2.09 -16.14 -20.93
CA PRO A 213 -3.45 -16.68 -20.94
C PRO A 213 -4.27 -16.37 -19.67
N HIS A 214 -3.77 -15.52 -18.78
CA HIS A 214 -4.27 -15.40 -17.41
C HIS A 214 -5.70 -14.88 -17.32
N TYR A 215 -5.98 -13.77 -18.00
CA TYR A 215 -7.34 -13.22 -18.11
C TYR A 215 -8.33 -14.22 -18.72
N HIS A 216 -7.94 -14.89 -19.81
CA HIS A 216 -8.80 -15.83 -20.53
C HIS A 216 -9.14 -17.05 -19.66
N LYS A 217 -8.15 -17.60 -18.95
CA LYS A 217 -8.36 -18.72 -18.01
C LYS A 217 -9.32 -18.33 -16.88
N THR A 218 -9.19 -17.12 -16.32
CA THR A 218 -10.12 -16.67 -15.27
C THR A 218 -11.49 -16.33 -15.81
N LEU A 219 -11.60 -15.77 -17.02
CA LEU A 219 -12.86 -15.51 -17.70
C LEU A 219 -13.66 -16.80 -17.91
N ILE A 220 -13.03 -17.84 -18.49
CA ILE A 220 -13.65 -19.16 -18.66
C ILE A 220 -14.09 -19.72 -17.30
N LYS A 221 -13.23 -19.65 -16.27
CA LYS A 221 -13.59 -20.08 -14.92
C LYS A 221 -14.82 -19.36 -14.34
N ARG A 222 -15.00 -18.07 -14.64
CA ARG A 222 -16.18 -17.30 -14.21
C ARG A 222 -17.45 -17.69 -14.94
N LEU A 223 -17.35 -18.15 -16.19
CA LEU A 223 -18.48 -18.66 -16.96
C LEU A 223 -18.97 -20.00 -16.41
N ILE A 224 -18.04 -20.90 -16.07
CA ILE A 224 -18.38 -22.25 -15.58
C ILE A 224 -18.70 -22.31 -14.09
N SER A 225 -18.18 -21.38 -13.27
CA SER A 225 -18.33 -21.42 -11.80
C SER A 225 -18.91 -20.12 -11.24
N SER A 226 -20.19 -20.18 -10.87
CA SER A 226 -20.88 -19.06 -10.22
C SER A 226 -20.27 -18.69 -8.86
N LYS A 227 -19.79 -19.68 -8.09
CA LYS A 227 -19.08 -19.48 -6.82
C LYS A 227 -17.78 -18.70 -7.03
N TYR A 228 -16.97 -19.11 -8.01
CA TYR A 228 -15.72 -18.41 -8.34
C TYR A 228 -15.99 -16.99 -8.83
N ARG A 229 -16.99 -16.79 -9.68
CA ARG A 229 -17.41 -15.47 -10.15
C ARG A 229 -17.81 -14.54 -9.00
N LYS A 230 -18.57 -15.03 -8.03
CA LYS A 230 -18.96 -14.26 -6.84
C LYS A 230 -17.74 -13.90 -5.98
N ASP A 231 -16.85 -14.87 -5.71
CA ASP A 231 -15.63 -14.62 -4.92
C ASP A 231 -14.71 -13.58 -5.58
N MET A 232 -14.50 -13.69 -6.90
CA MET A 232 -13.71 -12.69 -7.63
C MET A 232 -14.34 -11.30 -7.57
N LEU A 233 -15.67 -11.19 -7.74
CA LEU A 233 -16.34 -9.90 -7.66
C LEU A 233 -16.16 -9.24 -6.28
N LEU A 234 -16.18 -10.04 -5.20
CA LEU A 234 -15.89 -9.55 -3.85
C LEU A 234 -14.44 -9.06 -3.74
N LYS A 235 -13.46 -9.82 -4.24
CA LYS A 235 -12.06 -9.35 -4.26
C LYS A 235 -11.91 -8.04 -5.02
N GLU A 236 -12.52 -7.95 -6.20
CA GLU A 236 -12.39 -6.80 -7.09
C GLU A 236 -12.99 -5.53 -6.48
N TYR A 237 -14.11 -5.64 -5.75
CA TYR A 237 -14.62 -4.51 -4.98
C TYR A 237 -13.74 -4.16 -3.78
N GLY A 238 -13.25 -5.16 -3.05
CA GLY A 238 -12.45 -4.96 -1.84
C GLY A 238 -11.05 -4.40 -2.10
N TYR A 239 -10.44 -4.73 -3.25
CA TYR A 239 -9.13 -4.21 -3.67
C TYR A 239 -9.24 -3.03 -4.64
N HIS A 240 -10.44 -2.48 -4.87
CA HIS A 240 -10.59 -1.37 -5.81
C HIS A 240 -9.85 -0.11 -5.32
N GLY A 241 -10.01 0.24 -4.04
CA GLY A 241 -9.25 1.33 -3.41
C GLY A 241 -7.74 1.09 -3.49
N PHE A 242 -7.29 -0.12 -3.14
CA PHE A 242 -5.88 -0.49 -3.19
C PHE A 242 -5.24 -0.33 -4.58
N ASN A 243 -6.00 -0.62 -5.65
CA ASN A 243 -5.56 -0.37 -7.02
C ASN A 243 -5.53 1.12 -7.37
N LEU A 244 -6.53 1.90 -6.94
CA LEU A 244 -6.52 3.36 -7.09
C LEU A 244 -5.28 3.96 -6.44
N LEU A 245 -4.93 3.52 -5.24
CA LEU A 245 -3.77 4.02 -4.51
C LEU A 245 -2.46 3.69 -5.24
N GLY A 246 -2.32 2.49 -5.82
CA GLY A 246 -1.16 2.15 -6.66
C GLY A 246 -1.00 3.07 -7.89
N LEU A 247 -2.12 3.50 -8.49
CA LEU A 247 -2.14 4.48 -9.59
C LEU A 247 -1.85 5.91 -9.12
N VAL A 248 -2.39 6.31 -7.96
CA VAL A 248 -2.08 7.60 -7.31
C VAL A 248 -0.59 7.73 -7.07
N ARG A 249 0.04 6.70 -6.53
CA ARG A 249 1.47 6.68 -6.29
C ARG A 249 2.24 6.90 -7.60
N ALA A 250 1.87 6.22 -8.69
CA ALA A 250 2.54 6.42 -9.99
C ALA A 250 2.33 7.84 -10.53
N PHE A 251 1.12 8.39 -10.36
CA PHE A 251 0.79 9.76 -10.72
C PHE A 251 1.63 10.78 -9.95
N ASP A 252 1.84 10.58 -8.64
CA ASP A 252 2.72 11.42 -7.81
C ASP A 252 4.18 11.39 -8.27
N TYR A 253 4.61 10.27 -8.86
CA TYR A 253 5.94 10.11 -9.47
C TYR A 253 5.98 10.47 -10.97
N GLY A 254 5.16 11.43 -11.38
CA GLY A 254 5.26 12.08 -12.69
C GLY A 254 4.44 11.45 -13.83
N ARG A 255 3.67 10.40 -13.56
CA ARG A 255 2.82 9.72 -14.57
C ARG A 255 1.47 10.40 -14.74
N LEU A 256 1.50 11.66 -15.16
CA LEU A 256 0.34 12.55 -15.21
C LEU A 256 -0.77 12.08 -16.17
N GLU A 257 -0.43 11.29 -17.18
CA GLU A 257 -1.37 10.68 -18.12
C GLU A 257 -2.36 9.71 -17.45
N LEU A 258 -2.02 9.20 -16.26
CA LEU A 258 -2.92 8.34 -15.46
C LEU A 258 -4.14 9.08 -14.91
N LYS A 259 -4.18 10.41 -14.98
CA LYS A 259 -5.32 11.22 -14.52
C LYS A 259 -6.66 10.73 -15.08
N SER A 260 -6.72 10.48 -16.39
CA SER A 260 -7.95 10.03 -17.06
C SER A 260 -8.42 8.64 -16.59
N ILE A 261 -7.46 7.76 -16.27
CA ILE A 261 -7.74 6.45 -15.69
C ILE A 261 -8.30 6.66 -14.28
N LEU A 262 -7.60 7.38 -13.41
CA LEU A 262 -8.06 7.66 -12.04
C LEU A 262 -9.48 8.24 -12.00
N GLU A 263 -9.78 9.25 -12.83
CA GLU A 263 -11.12 9.85 -12.92
C GLU A 263 -12.19 8.84 -13.34
N ARG A 264 -11.87 7.94 -14.28
CA ARG A 264 -12.78 6.88 -14.72
C ARG A 264 -13.03 5.87 -13.60
N GLU A 265 -11.97 5.42 -12.95
CA GLU A 265 -12.03 4.36 -11.92
C GLU A 265 -12.69 4.84 -10.63
N LEU A 266 -12.63 6.15 -10.32
CA LEU A 266 -13.36 6.73 -9.19
C LEU A 266 -14.89 6.72 -9.38
N LYS A 267 -15.41 6.69 -10.62
CA LYS A 267 -16.87 6.73 -10.85
C LYS A 267 -17.62 5.56 -10.24
N ILE A 268 -16.97 4.41 -10.03
CA ILE A 268 -17.64 3.26 -9.41
C ILE A 268 -17.84 3.45 -7.91
N THR A 269 -16.97 4.20 -7.24
CA THR A 269 -16.98 4.34 -5.78
C THR A 269 -18.22 5.08 -5.28
N THR A 270 -18.81 5.94 -6.12
CA THR A 270 -20.06 6.67 -5.81
C THR A 270 -21.32 5.80 -5.93
N LYS A 271 -21.23 4.59 -6.47
CA LYS A 271 -22.41 3.71 -6.64
C LYS A 271 -22.80 3.11 -5.29
N LYS A 272 -24.08 3.19 -4.92
CA LYS A 272 -24.65 2.57 -3.69
C LYS A 272 -24.25 1.10 -3.52
N ARG A 273 -24.20 0.35 -4.62
CA ARG A 273 -23.79 -1.07 -4.60
C ARG A 273 -22.32 -1.25 -4.22
N PHE A 274 -21.44 -0.35 -4.66
CA PHE A 274 -20.03 -0.39 -4.28
C PHE A 274 -19.88 -0.12 -2.78
N ILE A 275 -20.49 0.96 -2.29
CA ILE A 275 -20.45 1.35 -0.87
C ILE A 275 -20.98 0.21 0.02
N LYS A 276 -22.15 -0.35 -0.30
CA LYS A 276 -22.70 -1.50 0.44
C LYS A 276 -21.73 -2.69 0.46
N ASN A 277 -21.03 -2.95 -0.64
CA ASN A 277 -20.09 -4.05 -0.71
C ASN A 277 -18.85 -3.82 0.15
N GLN A 278 -18.54 -2.61 0.62
CA GLN A 278 -17.39 -2.41 1.51
C GLN A 278 -17.65 -2.89 2.94
N ASN A 279 -18.92 -2.92 3.38
CA ASN A 279 -19.31 -3.48 4.68
C ASN A 279 -19.50 -5.00 4.64
N ASP A 280 -20.23 -5.51 3.63
CA ASP A 280 -20.66 -6.91 3.58
C ASP A 280 -19.59 -7.87 2.99
N ASN A 281 -18.37 -7.39 2.80
CA ASN A 281 -17.31 -8.10 2.09
C ASN A 281 -16.08 -8.26 2.96
N LYS A 282 -15.64 -9.50 3.13
CA LYS A 282 -14.41 -9.82 3.86
C LYS A 282 -13.18 -9.10 3.32
N TYR A 283 -13.10 -8.84 2.00
CA TYR A 283 -12.01 -8.10 1.36
C TYR A 283 -12.20 -6.58 1.39
N GLY A 284 -13.35 -6.10 1.86
CA GLY A 284 -13.70 -4.69 1.95
C GLY A 284 -13.07 -4.01 3.17
N SER A 285 -13.81 -3.09 3.79
CA SER A 285 -13.25 -2.16 4.78
C SER A 285 -12.78 -2.80 6.09
N SER A 286 -13.23 -4.02 6.39
CA SER A 286 -12.74 -4.79 7.55
C SER A 286 -11.32 -5.34 7.36
N TYR A 287 -10.81 -5.34 6.12
CA TYR A 287 -9.49 -5.87 5.80
C TYR A 287 -8.60 -4.83 5.11
N ASN A 288 -9.12 -4.13 4.10
CA ASN A 288 -8.44 -3.03 3.44
C ASN A 288 -8.98 -1.70 3.98
N PRO A 289 -8.18 -0.64 4.20
CA PRO A 289 -8.67 0.68 4.58
C PRO A 289 -9.31 1.42 3.40
N VAL A 290 -10.27 0.79 2.72
CA VAL A 290 -10.82 1.26 1.42
C VAL A 290 -11.27 2.71 1.44
N GLY A 291 -11.78 3.21 2.58
CA GLY A 291 -12.13 4.62 2.71
C GLY A 291 -10.92 5.56 2.67
N LEU A 292 -9.80 5.18 3.30
CA LEU A 292 -8.55 5.95 3.24
C LEU A 292 -7.99 5.94 1.82
N GLU A 293 -7.91 4.76 1.19
CA GLU A 293 -7.40 4.57 -0.18
C GLU A 293 -8.18 5.44 -1.19
N ILE A 294 -9.52 5.44 -1.11
CA ILE A 294 -10.37 6.20 -2.02
C ILE A 294 -10.30 7.71 -1.71
N ALA A 295 -10.28 8.10 -0.44
CA ALA A 295 -10.15 9.51 -0.05
C ALA A 295 -8.84 10.12 -0.58
N ALA A 296 -7.73 9.38 -0.49
CA ALA A 296 -6.44 9.74 -1.08
C ALA A 296 -6.56 9.94 -2.60
N ALA A 297 -7.16 8.98 -3.31
CA ALA A 297 -7.34 9.09 -4.75
C ALA A 297 -8.22 10.27 -5.19
N ILE A 298 -9.29 10.57 -4.46
CA ILE A 298 -10.13 11.74 -4.75
C ILE A 298 -9.34 13.02 -4.49
N SER A 299 -8.67 13.12 -3.34
CA SER A 299 -7.86 14.29 -2.96
C SER A 299 -6.84 14.62 -4.05
N LYS A 300 -6.19 13.63 -4.66
CA LYS A 300 -5.18 13.87 -5.70
C LYS A 300 -5.71 14.51 -6.98
N LEU A 301 -6.98 14.27 -7.30
CA LEU A 301 -7.62 14.83 -8.50
C LEU A 301 -8.44 16.08 -8.21
N LYS A 302 -8.97 16.20 -6.99
CA LYS A 302 -9.90 17.25 -6.60
C LYS A 302 -9.61 17.72 -5.18
N TYR A 303 -9.55 19.03 -5.02
CA TYR A 303 -9.46 19.68 -3.72
C TYR A 303 -10.87 19.97 -3.17
N ASN A 304 -11.03 19.90 -1.85
CA ASN A 304 -12.28 20.22 -1.13
C ASN A 304 -13.53 19.48 -1.67
N ASP A 305 -13.38 18.22 -2.07
CA ASP A 305 -14.50 17.38 -2.50
C ASP A 305 -15.12 16.68 -1.28
N ASN A 306 -16.41 16.89 -1.03
CA ASN A 306 -17.15 16.27 0.08
C ASN A 306 -17.09 14.72 0.07
N ASN A 307 -16.79 14.10 -1.08
CA ASN A 307 -16.58 12.66 -1.14
C ASN A 307 -15.30 12.20 -0.41
N ILE A 308 -14.31 13.09 -0.22
CA ILE A 308 -13.14 12.82 0.63
C ILE A 308 -13.61 12.59 2.06
N LEU A 309 -14.37 13.55 2.62
CA LEU A 309 -14.92 13.45 3.97
C LEU A 309 -15.85 12.25 4.12
N PHE A 310 -16.69 11.98 3.11
CA PHE A 310 -17.55 10.80 3.12
C PHE A 310 -16.75 9.51 3.32
N TRP A 311 -15.67 9.30 2.55
CA TRP A 311 -14.90 8.06 2.63
C TRP A 311 -14.03 7.95 3.87
N LEU A 312 -13.44 9.07 4.34
CA LEU A 312 -12.73 9.10 5.63
C LEU A 312 -13.69 8.76 6.77
N ASN A 313 -14.82 9.46 6.86
CA ASN A 313 -15.80 9.25 7.94
C ASN A 313 -16.48 7.89 7.84
N TYR A 314 -16.69 7.37 6.64
CA TYR A 314 -17.13 6.00 6.46
C TYR A 314 -16.16 5.01 7.12
N HIS A 315 -14.85 5.16 6.90
CA HIS A 315 -13.89 4.24 7.48
C HIS A 315 -13.79 4.41 9.00
N PHE A 316 -13.66 5.65 9.47
CA PHE A 316 -13.53 5.96 10.90
C PHE A 316 -14.77 5.54 11.70
N ALA A 317 -15.98 5.79 11.20
CA ALA A 317 -17.20 5.43 11.92
C ALA A 317 -17.39 3.91 12.11
N ASN A 318 -16.82 3.08 11.23
CA ASN A 318 -16.98 1.62 11.28
C ASN A 318 -15.80 0.90 11.95
N PHE A 319 -14.61 1.51 11.90
CA PHE A 319 -13.36 0.83 12.26
C PHE A 319 -12.48 1.60 13.23
N PHE A 320 -12.79 2.83 13.66
CA PHE A 320 -11.92 3.58 14.58
C PHE A 320 -12.56 3.77 15.95
N ASP A 321 -11.81 3.44 17.00
CA ASP A 321 -12.15 3.73 18.39
C ASP A 321 -11.38 4.99 18.84
N SER A 322 -12.10 6.11 18.96
CA SER A 322 -11.52 7.39 19.40
C SER A 322 -11.10 7.46 20.85
N ASN A 323 -11.60 6.56 21.71
CA ASN A 323 -11.19 6.53 23.12
C ASN A 323 -9.79 5.94 23.26
N ASN A 324 -9.52 4.88 22.48
CA ASN A 324 -8.25 4.15 22.51
C ASN A 324 -7.31 4.55 21.36
N PHE A 325 -7.76 5.40 20.44
CA PHE A 325 -6.99 5.89 19.28
C PHE A 325 -6.46 4.77 18.38
N VAL A 326 -7.31 3.80 18.08
CA VAL A 326 -6.93 2.53 17.44
C VAL A 326 -7.99 2.10 16.43
N PHE A 327 -7.55 1.57 15.29
CA PHE A 327 -8.46 0.86 14.38
C PHE A 327 -8.81 -0.52 14.94
N CYS A 328 -10.07 -0.89 14.87
CA CYS A 328 -10.67 -2.12 15.39
C CYS A 328 -11.49 -2.84 14.30
N ASN A 329 -12.22 -3.89 14.68
CA ASN A 329 -13.12 -4.63 13.79
C ASN A 329 -12.46 -5.26 12.55
N SER A 330 -11.20 -5.69 12.70
CA SER A 330 -10.44 -6.41 11.69
C SER A 330 -9.90 -7.73 12.23
N SER A 331 -9.69 -8.70 11.34
CA SER A 331 -8.96 -9.93 11.68
C SER A 331 -7.46 -9.70 11.85
N ASP A 332 -6.96 -8.54 11.42
CA ASP A 332 -5.53 -8.18 11.46
C ASP A 332 -5.37 -6.71 11.89
N ILE A 333 -5.64 -6.51 13.18
CA ILE A 333 -5.62 -5.21 13.84
C ILE A 333 -4.25 -4.52 13.73
N PRO A 334 -3.10 -5.20 13.97
CA PRO A 334 -1.79 -4.56 13.84
C PRO A 334 -1.58 -3.97 12.43
N THR A 335 -1.84 -4.76 11.39
CA THR A 335 -1.69 -4.29 10.00
C THR A 335 -2.64 -3.16 9.68
N LEU A 336 -3.91 -3.25 10.07
CA LEU A 336 -4.89 -2.18 9.82
C LEU A 336 -4.45 -0.85 10.46
N ASN A 337 -3.93 -0.89 11.68
CA ASN A 337 -3.43 0.31 12.37
C ASN A 337 -2.22 0.91 11.66
N ALA A 338 -1.25 0.09 11.24
CA ALA A 338 -0.11 0.60 10.49
C ALA A 338 -0.53 1.19 9.13
N ARG A 339 -1.60 0.67 8.50
CA ARG A 339 -2.14 1.17 7.23
C ARG A 339 -2.85 2.52 7.32
N LEU A 340 -2.91 3.18 8.48
CA LEU A 340 -3.28 4.60 8.54
C LEU A 340 -2.40 5.46 7.62
N TYR A 341 -1.16 5.01 7.33
CA TYR A 341 -0.26 5.69 6.40
C TYR A 341 -0.88 5.98 5.04
N GLU A 342 -1.94 5.29 4.63
CA GLU A 342 -2.61 5.59 3.37
C GLU A 342 -3.20 7.01 3.32
N MET A 343 -3.50 7.61 4.48
CA MET A 343 -3.85 9.03 4.57
C MET A 343 -2.71 9.98 4.21
N THR A 344 -1.45 9.53 4.28
CA THR A 344 -0.29 10.34 3.85
C THR A 344 -0.33 10.64 2.35
N TYR A 345 -1.11 9.88 1.58
CA TYR A 345 -1.40 10.13 0.17
C TYR A 345 -2.53 11.15 -0.09
N LEU A 346 -3.14 11.74 0.93
CA LEU A 346 -3.92 12.96 0.72
C LEU A 346 -2.99 14.08 0.20
N ASN A 347 -3.48 14.94 -0.68
CA ASN A 347 -2.67 16.09 -1.11
C ASN A 347 -2.48 17.08 0.07
N ASN A 348 -1.39 17.86 0.05
CA ASN A 348 -1.07 18.76 1.17
C ASN A 348 -2.18 19.77 1.46
N LYS A 349 -2.79 20.37 0.42
CA LYS A 349 -3.89 21.32 0.60
C LYS A 349 -5.05 20.69 1.37
N THR A 350 -5.38 19.43 1.09
CA THR A 350 -6.42 18.67 1.81
C THR A 350 -6.00 18.46 3.26
N LYS A 351 -4.77 18.04 3.53
CA LYS A 351 -4.26 17.86 4.90
C LYS A 351 -4.34 19.17 5.71
N ASP A 352 -4.00 20.30 5.09
CA ASP A 352 -3.95 21.62 5.74
C ASP A 352 -5.31 22.09 6.28
N ILE A 353 -6.40 21.73 5.60
CA ILE A 353 -7.78 22.10 6.00
C ILE A 353 -8.52 20.97 6.72
N LEU A 354 -7.95 19.77 6.79
CA LEU A 354 -8.60 18.62 7.40
C LEU A 354 -8.51 18.69 8.92
N ARG A 355 -9.64 18.55 9.61
CA ARG A 355 -9.74 18.53 11.07
C ARG A 355 -10.51 17.31 11.54
N TYR A 356 -10.08 16.77 12.68
CA TYR A 356 -10.79 15.72 13.40
C TYR A 356 -11.51 16.29 14.62
N ASP A 357 -12.80 15.99 14.74
CA ASP A 357 -13.61 16.22 15.94
C ASP A 357 -13.61 14.96 16.80
N LEU A 358 -13.04 15.07 18.01
CA LEU A 358 -12.98 13.96 18.96
C LEU A 358 -14.34 13.61 19.55
N ASN A 359 -15.23 14.60 19.71
CA ASN A 359 -16.54 14.40 20.32
C ASN A 359 -17.49 13.73 19.32
N GLU A 360 -17.44 14.17 18.08
CA GLU A 360 -18.31 13.67 17.01
C GLU A 360 -17.71 12.47 16.25
N ASN A 361 -16.46 12.11 16.55
CA ASN A 361 -15.72 11.02 15.90
C ASN A 361 -15.70 11.12 14.37
N LEU A 362 -15.51 12.34 13.85
CA LEU A 362 -15.57 12.63 12.42
C LEU A 362 -14.54 13.65 11.96
N TRP A 363 -14.18 13.53 10.69
CA TRP A 363 -13.40 14.47 9.93
C TRP A 363 -14.29 15.53 9.27
N TYR A 364 -13.80 16.76 9.25
CA TYR A 364 -14.41 17.89 8.55
C TYR A 364 -13.34 18.79 7.93
N PHE A 365 -13.76 19.66 7.01
CA PHE A 365 -12.90 20.72 6.47
C PHE A 365 -13.16 22.02 7.23
N VAL A 366 -12.09 22.74 7.56
CA VAL A 366 -12.19 24.16 7.95
C VAL A 366 -12.28 25.02 6.69
N GLU A 367 -13.10 26.05 6.76
CA GLU A 367 -13.24 27.06 5.69
C GLU A 367 -12.01 27.96 5.56
#